data_AF-I4HMC0-F1
#
_entry.id   AF-I4HMC0-F1
#
_cell.length_a   1.000
_cell.length_b   1.000
_cell.length_c   1.000
_cell.angle_alpha   90.00
_cell.angle_beta   90.00
_cell.angle_gamma   90.00
#
_symmetry.space_group_name_H-M   'P 1'
#
loop_
_entity.id
_entity.type
_entity.pdbx_description
1 polymer ?
#
loop_
_entity_poly.entity_id
_entity_poly.type
_entity_poly.pdbx_seq_one_letter_code
_entity_poly.pdbx_strand_id
1 'polypeptide(L)'
;MTTITIVPEFAGKTLTYKAICGNQETSGLTPGQALDLMETSLIAEGENMGETLVILQRFRPDNLFSKQQQERLQELMEEFHQSLASETDFSAIKQQELTALIEEELQASIQRGKRIIKQIQDND
;
A
#
# COMPACT_ATOMS: atom_id res chain seq x y z
N MET A 1 5.32 -20.46 8.58
CA MET A 1 4.20 -19.49 8.54
C MET A 1 4.03 -19.03 7.10
N THR A 2 2.84 -19.14 6.53
CA THR A 2 2.57 -18.75 5.14
C THR A 2 1.97 -17.34 5.16
N THR A 3 2.62 -16.37 4.51
CA THR A 3 2.18 -14.97 4.49
C THR A 3 1.45 -14.66 3.21
N ILE A 4 0.17 -14.31 3.31
CA ILE A 4 -0.66 -13.87 2.18
C ILE A 4 -0.80 -12.35 2.24
N THR A 5 -0.36 -11.66 1.19
CA THR A 5 -0.48 -10.21 1.04
C THR A 5 -1.66 -9.89 0.12
N ILE A 6 -2.60 -9.05 0.56
CA ILE A 6 -3.73 -8.63 -0.27
C ILE A 6 -3.61 -7.14 -0.58
N VAL A 7 -3.54 -6.81 -1.87
CA VAL A 7 -3.41 -5.43 -2.35
C VAL A 7 -4.63 -5.03 -3.20
N PRO A 8 -5.12 -3.78 -3.09
CA PRO A 8 -6.07 -3.26 -4.05
C PRO A 8 -5.38 -3.04 -5.41
N GLU A 9 -6.01 -3.46 -6.48
CA GLU A 9 -5.56 -3.26 -7.86
C GLU A 9 -6.66 -2.53 -8.65
N PHE A 10 -6.29 -1.46 -9.35
CA PHE A 10 -7.22 -0.72 -10.19
C PHE A 10 -7.07 -1.16 -11.65
N ALA A 11 -7.96 -2.05 -12.10
CA ALA A 11 -8.08 -2.40 -13.51
C ALA A 11 -9.03 -1.41 -14.22
N GLY A 12 -8.51 -0.24 -14.57
CA GLY A 12 -9.29 0.85 -15.14
C GLY A 12 -10.23 1.50 -14.12
N LYS A 13 -11.55 1.28 -14.24
CA LYS A 13 -12.57 1.82 -13.31
C LYS A 13 -13.02 0.83 -12.25
N THR A 14 -12.57 -0.43 -12.32
CA THR A 14 -13.00 -1.47 -11.39
C THR A 14 -11.90 -1.69 -10.35
N LEU A 15 -12.26 -1.55 -9.07
CA LEU A 15 -11.40 -1.93 -7.96
C LEU A 15 -11.47 -3.45 -7.78
N THR A 16 -10.37 -4.13 -8.05
CA THR A 16 -10.16 -5.54 -7.74
C THR A 16 -9.15 -5.67 -6.60
N TYR A 17 -9.06 -6.86 -6.01
CA TYR A 17 -8.11 -7.17 -4.95
C TYR A 17 -7.28 -8.36 -5.36
N LYS A 18 -5.96 -8.24 -5.26
CA LYS A 18 -5.00 -9.27 -5.62
C LYS A 18 -4.37 -9.83 -4.34
N ALA A 19 -4.53 -11.12 -4.10
CA ALA A 19 -3.80 -11.85 -3.06
C ALA A 19 -2.52 -12.44 -3.66
N ILE A 20 -1.42 -12.38 -2.91
CA ILE A 20 -0.09 -12.82 -3.32
C ILE A 20 0.50 -13.68 -2.20
N CYS A 21 0.95 -14.88 -2.54
CA CYS A 21 1.59 -15.83 -1.63
C CYS A 21 2.74 -16.55 -2.36
N GLY A 22 3.99 -16.15 -2.08
CA GLY A 22 5.14 -16.68 -2.82
C GLY A 22 5.05 -16.40 -4.32
N ASN A 23 4.94 -17.44 -5.14
CA ASN A 23 4.77 -17.35 -6.59
C ASN A 23 3.30 -17.42 -7.04
N GLN A 24 2.36 -17.59 -6.11
CA GLN A 24 0.94 -17.63 -6.41
C GLN A 24 0.30 -16.26 -6.31
N GLU A 25 -0.59 -15.98 -7.25
CA GLU A 25 -1.37 -14.75 -7.31
C GLU A 25 -2.82 -15.09 -7.66
N THR A 26 -3.77 -14.53 -6.91
CA THR A 26 -5.20 -14.68 -7.19
C THR A 26 -5.88 -13.31 -7.12
N SER A 27 -6.93 -13.10 -7.90
CA SER A 27 -7.66 -11.83 -7.93
C SER A 27 -9.14 -12.05 -7.67
N GLY A 28 -9.73 -11.19 -6.83
CA GLY A 28 -11.15 -11.19 -6.48
C GLY A 28 -11.75 -9.79 -6.52
N LEU A 29 -13.08 -9.70 -6.53
CA LEU A 29 -13.80 -8.42 -6.43
C LEU A 29 -13.77 -7.85 -5.01
N THR A 30 -13.50 -8.70 -4.02
CA THR A 30 -13.33 -8.32 -2.61
C THR A 30 -12.04 -8.93 -2.06
N PRO A 31 -11.47 -8.37 -0.97
CA PRO A 31 -10.32 -8.97 -0.30
C PRO A 31 -10.60 -10.40 0.14
N GLY A 32 -11.80 -10.66 0.66
CA GLY A 32 -12.22 -12.00 1.08
C GLY A 32 -12.24 -12.98 -0.07
N GLN A 33 -12.81 -12.58 -1.21
CA GLN A 33 -12.83 -13.43 -2.41
C GLN A 33 -11.42 -13.74 -2.93
N ALA A 34 -10.50 -12.77 -2.90
CA ALA A 34 -9.11 -13.01 -3.28
C ALA A 34 -8.43 -14.01 -2.33
N LEU A 35 -8.71 -13.93 -1.02
CA LEU A 35 -8.23 -14.88 -0.02
C LEU A 35 -8.81 -16.28 -0.22
N ASP A 36 -10.12 -16.42 -0.41
CA ASP A 36 -10.78 -17.72 -0.64
C ASP A 36 -10.18 -18.45 -1.86
N LEU A 37 -9.90 -17.69 -2.92
CA LEU A 37 -9.25 -18.22 -4.12
C LEU A 37 -7.79 -18.62 -3.84
N MET A 38 -7.08 -17.83 -3.03
CA MET A 38 -5.70 -18.14 -2.64
C MET A 38 -5.63 -19.41 -1.80
N GLU A 39 -6.50 -19.57 -0.80
CA GLU A 39 -6.58 -20.80 0.00
C GLU A 39 -6.86 -22.03 -0.88
N THR A 40 -7.79 -21.89 -1.83
CA THR A 40 -8.08 -22.97 -2.79
C THR A 40 -6.85 -23.32 -3.63
N SER A 41 -6.09 -22.33 -4.08
CA SER A 41 -4.85 -22.50 -4.86
C SER A 41 -3.75 -23.20 -4.06
N LEU A 42 -3.57 -22.82 -2.79
CA LEU A 42 -2.56 -23.39 -1.91
C LEU A 42 -2.89 -24.84 -1.50
N ILE A 43 -4.18 -25.14 -1.26
CA ILE A 43 -4.66 -26.51 -1.00
C ILE A 43 -4.41 -27.41 -2.21
N ALA A 44 -4.64 -26.91 -3.43
CA ALA A 44 -4.45 -27.67 -4.65
C ALA A 44 -2.98 -28.05 -4.91
N GLU A 45 -2.02 -27.26 -4.40
CA GLU A 45 -0.59 -27.54 -4.49
C GLU A 45 -0.06 -28.45 -3.38
N GLY A 46 -0.93 -28.90 -2.46
CA GLY A 46 -0.56 -29.80 -1.38
C GLY A 46 0.25 -29.12 -0.27
N GLU A 47 0.21 -27.78 -0.17
CA GLU A 47 0.75 -27.09 0.99
C GLU A 47 -0.14 -27.37 2.20
N ASN A 48 0.45 -27.95 3.25
CA ASN A 48 -0.22 -28.06 4.55
C ASN A 48 -0.44 -26.65 5.09
N MET A 49 -1.70 -26.23 5.10
CA MET A 49 -2.10 -24.94 5.67
C MET A 49 -1.90 -25.01 7.19
N GLY A 50 -0.71 -24.60 7.65
CA GLY A 50 -0.48 -24.26 9.05
C GLY A 50 -1.33 -23.05 9.46
N GLU A 51 -0.98 -22.43 10.58
CA GLU A 51 -1.64 -21.19 11.00
C GLU A 51 -1.45 -20.07 9.94
N THR A 52 -2.55 -19.55 9.40
CA THR A 52 -2.58 -18.47 8.41
C THR A 52 -2.68 -17.11 9.11
N LEU A 53 -1.64 -16.28 9.00
CA LEU A 53 -1.65 -14.91 9.50
C LEU A 53 -2.03 -13.93 8.37
N VAL A 54 -3.18 -13.26 8.52
CA VAL A 54 -3.64 -12.23 7.58
C VAL A 54 -3.32 -10.84 8.12
N ILE A 55 -2.47 -10.09 7.43
CA ILE A 55 -2.12 -8.71 7.76
C ILE A 55 -2.82 -7.76 6.80
N LEU A 56 -3.81 -7.00 7.30
CA LEU A 56 -4.45 -5.93 6.54
C LEU A 56 -3.77 -4.59 6.79
N GLN A 57 -2.90 -4.16 5.86
CA GLN A 57 -2.32 -2.84 5.91
C GLN A 57 -3.23 -1.82 5.21
N ARG A 58 -3.96 -1.04 6.00
CA ARG A 58 -4.73 0.10 5.48
C ARG A 58 -3.81 1.32 5.43
N PHE A 59 -3.44 1.75 4.24
CA PHE A 59 -2.76 3.04 4.01
C PHE A 59 -3.76 4.17 4.28
N ARG A 60 -3.92 4.50 5.56
CA ARG A 60 -4.65 5.68 6.03
C ARG A 60 -3.64 6.62 6.67
N PRO A 61 -3.96 7.93 6.68
CA PRO A 61 -3.18 8.87 7.48
C PRO A 61 -3.11 8.32 8.91
N ASP A 62 -1.88 8.21 9.39
CA ASP A 62 -1.54 7.60 10.66
C ASP A 62 -0.70 8.59 11.47
N ASN A 63 -0.17 8.12 12.60
CA ASN A 63 0.67 8.97 13.44
C ASN A 63 2.07 9.21 12.84
N LEU A 64 2.41 8.54 11.72
CA LEU A 64 3.69 8.68 11.02
C LEU A 64 3.57 9.69 9.87
N PHE A 65 2.41 9.76 9.24
CA PHE A 65 2.07 10.77 8.24
C PHE A 65 0.61 11.20 8.40
N SER A 66 0.43 12.41 8.90
CA SER A 66 -0.88 12.93 9.31
C SER A 66 -1.79 13.23 8.12
N LYS A 67 -3.10 13.28 8.37
CA LYS A 67 -4.11 13.66 7.37
C LYS A 67 -3.81 15.03 6.75
N GLN A 68 -3.36 15.97 7.57
CA GLN A 68 -3.02 17.32 7.12
C GLN A 68 -1.81 17.32 6.18
N GLN A 69 -0.76 16.55 6.50
CA GLN A 69 0.40 16.41 5.60
C GLN A 69 0.01 15.74 4.29
N GLN A 70 -0.88 14.75 4.33
CA GLN A 70 -1.38 14.07 3.14
C GLN A 70 -2.23 14.99 2.25
N GLU A 71 -3.15 15.75 2.83
CA GLU A 71 -3.95 16.75 2.11
C GLU A 71 -3.03 17.79 1.46
N ARG A 72 -2.04 18.29 2.20
CA ARG A 72 -1.09 19.27 1.67
C ARG A 72 -0.21 18.72 0.55
N LEU A 73 0.25 17.48 0.68
CA LEU A 73 1.01 16.79 -0.36
C LEU A 73 0.16 16.63 -1.63
N GLN A 74 -1.11 16.26 -1.49
CA GLN A 74 -2.02 16.12 -2.61
C GLN A 74 -2.24 17.47 -3.33
N GLU A 75 -2.50 18.54 -2.58
CA GLU A 75 -2.65 19.89 -3.15
C GLU A 75 -1.41 20.30 -3.97
N LEU A 76 -0.20 20.14 -3.40
CA LEU A 76 1.04 20.52 -4.08
C LEU A 76 1.32 19.66 -5.32
N MET A 77 1.00 18.37 -5.29
CA MET A 77 1.11 17.48 -6.45
C MET A 77 0.14 17.87 -7.56
N GLU A 78 -1.11 18.24 -7.22
CA GLU A 78 -2.09 18.73 -8.19
C GLU A 78 -1.63 20.05 -8.82
N GLU A 79 -1.16 21.00 -8.01
CA GLU A 79 -0.61 22.27 -8.50
C GLU A 79 0.62 22.05 -9.39
N PHE A 80 1.51 21.13 -9.03
CA PHE A 80 2.69 20.78 -9.82
C PHE A 80 2.31 20.14 -11.17
N HIS A 81 1.31 19.24 -11.19
CA HIS A 81 0.81 18.68 -12.44
C HIS A 81 0.14 19.74 -13.32
N GLN A 82 -0.62 20.67 -12.73
CA GLN A 82 -1.23 21.78 -13.46
C GLN A 82 -0.19 22.72 -14.04
N SER A 83 0.89 23.00 -13.31
CA SER A 83 1.98 23.85 -13.81
C SER A 83 2.71 23.22 -14.98
N LEU A 84 2.95 21.90 -14.92
CA LEU A 84 3.50 21.15 -16.05
C LEU A 84 2.57 21.17 -17.28
N ALA A 85 1.27 20.99 -17.07
CA ALA A 85 0.29 20.97 -18.16
C ALA A 85 0.07 22.36 -18.79
N SER A 86 0.24 23.43 -18.02
CA SER A 86 -0.02 24.81 -18.46
C SER A 86 1.26 25.57 -18.84
N GLU A 87 2.44 24.92 -18.77
CA GLU A 87 3.76 25.54 -18.89
C GLU A 87 3.92 26.80 -18.00
N THR A 88 3.31 26.76 -16.81
CA THR A 88 3.39 27.85 -15.83
C THR A 88 4.46 27.56 -14.78
N ASP A 89 5.01 28.61 -14.17
CA ASP A 89 6.04 28.46 -13.15
C ASP A 89 5.47 27.85 -11.86
N PHE A 90 6.09 26.75 -11.42
CA PHE A 90 5.93 26.23 -10.07
C PHE A 90 7.01 26.85 -9.18
N SER A 91 6.59 27.58 -8.13
CA SER A 91 7.55 28.37 -7.35
C SER A 91 8.55 27.49 -6.59
N ALA A 92 9.79 27.97 -6.45
CA ALA A 92 10.85 27.26 -5.72
C ALA A 92 10.46 26.93 -4.27
N ILE A 93 9.65 27.79 -3.63
CA ILE A 93 9.13 27.57 -2.28
C ILE A 93 8.19 26.35 -2.26
N LYS A 94 7.25 26.28 -3.21
CA LYS A 94 6.33 25.13 -3.31
C LYS A 94 7.06 23.85 -3.67
N GLN A 95 8.10 23.94 -4.50
CA GLN A 95 8.95 22.79 -4.85
C GLN A 95 9.72 22.26 -3.64
N GLN A 96 10.26 23.15 -2.80
CA GLN A 96 10.94 22.77 -1.57
C GLN A 96 9.97 22.12 -0.57
N GLU A 97 8.78 22.69 -0.42
CA GLU A 97 7.72 22.13 0.45
C GLU A 97 7.28 20.74 -0.03
N LEU A 98 7.04 20.58 -1.34
CA LEU A 98 6.68 19.30 -1.94
C LEU A 98 7.77 18.24 -1.71
N THR A 99 9.03 18.61 -1.93
CA THR A 99 10.16 17.69 -1.74
C THR A 99 10.28 17.24 -0.28
N ALA A 100 10.08 18.15 0.67
CA ALA A 100 10.12 17.82 2.10
C ALA A 100 9.00 16.85 2.48
N LEU A 101 7.77 17.07 2.01
CA LEU A 101 6.64 16.17 2.28
C LEU A 101 6.82 14.78 1.67
N ILE A 102 7.44 14.69 0.48
CA ILE A 102 7.77 13.40 -0.14
C ILE A 102 8.77 12.61 0.72
N GLU A 103 9.81 13.28 1.23
CA GLU A 103 10.80 12.63 2.11
C GLU A 103 10.16 12.18 3.43
N GLU A 104 9.30 13.01 4.02
CA GLU A 104 8.56 12.65 5.24
C GLU A 104 7.68 11.40 5.03
N GLU A 105 6.95 11.31 3.92
CA GLU A 105 6.12 10.14 3.60
C GLU A 105 6.96 8.90 3.29
N LEU A 106 8.13 9.06 2.67
CA LEU A 106 9.09 7.97 2.48
C LEU A 106 9.58 7.42 3.83
N GLN A 107 9.98 8.29 4.75
CA GLN A 107 10.40 7.90 6.10
C GLN A 107 9.25 7.23 6.88
N ALA A 108 8.04 7.77 6.79
CA ALA A 108 6.85 7.15 7.39
C ALA A 108 6.63 5.73 6.85
N SER A 109 6.79 5.53 5.54
CA SER A 109 6.67 4.22 4.89
C SER A 109 7.71 3.21 5.35
N ILE A 110 8.97 3.64 5.50
CA ILE A 110 10.04 2.82 6.07
C ILE A 110 9.70 2.40 7.51
N GLN A 111 9.20 3.34 8.33
CA GLN A 111 8.82 3.04 9.71
C GLN A 111 7.63 2.09 9.80
N ARG A 112 6.63 2.23 8.91
CA ARG A 112 5.53 1.26 8.78
C ARG A 112 6.05 -0.15 8.49
N GLY A 113 6.95 -0.28 7.52
CA GLY A 113 7.59 -1.57 7.19
C GLY A 113 8.32 -2.18 8.38
N LYS A 114 9.12 -1.38 9.10
CA LYS A 114 9.83 -1.84 10.32
C LYS A 114 8.88 -2.35 11.40
N ARG A 115 7.73 -1.68 11.61
CA ARG A 115 6.72 -2.12 12.59
C ARG A 115 6.12 -3.47 12.23
N ILE A 116 5.86 -3.71 10.95
CA ILE A 116 5.31 -4.99 10.46
C ILE A 116 6.33 -6.11 10.66
N ILE A 117 7.59 -5.90 10.27
CA ILE A 117 8.65 -6.90 10.45
C ILE A 117 8.80 -7.26 11.93
N LYS A 118 8.78 -6.26 12.83
CA LYS A 118 8.84 -6.50 14.26
C LYS A 118 7.64 -7.30 14.77
N GLN A 119 6.42 -6.95 14.36
CA GLN A 119 5.22 -7.70 14.74
C GLN A 119 5.22 -9.15 14.26
N ILE A 120 5.84 -9.44 13.11
CA ILE A 120 6.02 -10.80 12.62
C ILE A 120 7.00 -11.56 13.52
N GLN A 121 8.11 -10.94 13.92
CA GLN A 121 9.14 -11.57 14.76
C GLN A 121 8.71 -11.77 16.23
N ASP A 122 7.90 -10.87 16.78
CA ASP A 122 7.42 -10.95 18.17
C ASP A 122 6.29 -12.01 18.36
N ASN A 123 5.75 -12.56 17.26
CA ASN A 123 4.70 -13.59 17.27
C ASN A 123 5.23 -15.02 17.02
N ASP A 124 6.56 -15.18 16.85
CA ASP A 124 7.28 -16.47 16.86
C ASP A 124 7.75 -16.84 18.28
#